data_AF-A0A2P6QMF0-F1
#
_entry.id   AF-A0A2P6QMF0-F1
#
_cell.length_a   1.000
_cell.length_b   1.000
_cell.length_c   1.000
_cell.angle_alpha   90.00
_cell.angle_beta   90.00
_cell.angle_gamma   90.00
#
_symmetry.space_group_name_H-M   'P 1'
#
loop_
_entity.id
_entity.type
_entity.pdbx_description
1 polymer ?
#
loop_
_entity_poly.entity_id
_entity_poly.type
_entity_poly.pdbx_seq_one_letter_code
_entity_poly.pdbx_strand_id
1 'polypeptide(L)'
;MERYGTRFMDDYQAIMTKKLGLPKYVKQLISKLLNNMAVDKVDYTNFFQLLSNIKADPSIPDEELLNPLKAVLLDIGQERKEAWISWVRIYIEELSASGIPDEERKASMNAVNPKNVLRNYLCQSAIDAAEQGDFGEVQRVLKVMERPFDEQPGMEKYARLPPAWAYRPGVCMLSCSS
;
A
#
# COMPACT_ATOMS: atom_id res chain seq x y z
N MET A 1 9.05 -12.76 27.89
CA MET A 1 8.19 -12.87 26.70
C MET A 1 6.99 -11.92 26.74
N GLU A 2 6.30 -11.75 27.88
CA GLU A 2 5.12 -10.86 27.99
C GLU A 2 5.38 -9.41 27.55
N ARG A 3 6.53 -8.82 27.91
CA ARG A 3 6.91 -7.47 27.46
C ARG A 3 7.06 -7.30 25.95
N TYR A 4 7.47 -8.36 25.23
CA TYR A 4 7.62 -8.29 23.78
C TYR A 4 6.26 -8.19 23.09
N GLY A 5 5.30 -9.03 23.48
CA GLY A 5 3.96 -9.05 22.88
C GLY A 5 3.24 -7.71 23.05
N THR A 6 3.27 -7.14 24.25
CA THR A 6 2.68 -5.82 24.50
C THR A 6 3.36 -4.73 23.66
N ARG A 7 4.70 -4.65 23.69
CA ARG A 7 5.42 -3.61 22.97
C ARG A 7 5.22 -3.70 21.45
N PHE A 8 5.28 -4.91 20.91
CA PHE A 8 5.00 -5.16 19.49
C PHE A 8 3.60 -4.68 19.11
N MET A 9 2.58 -5.01 19.92
CA MET A 9 1.22 -4.60 19.64
C MET A 9 1.02 -3.10 19.74
N ASP A 10 1.67 -2.42 20.70
CA ASP A 10 1.62 -0.96 20.83
C ASP A 10 2.23 -0.28 19.60
N ASP A 11 3.43 -0.69 19.20
CA ASP A 11 4.13 -0.13 18.05
C ASP A 11 3.39 -0.44 16.74
N TYR A 12 2.85 -1.66 16.59
CA TYR A 12 2.04 -2.06 15.43
C TYR A 12 0.77 -1.21 15.31
N GLN A 13 0.04 -1.00 16.42
CA GLN A 13 -1.16 -0.17 16.43
C GLN A 13 -0.81 1.27 16.03
N ALA A 14 0.27 1.82 16.58
CA ALA A 14 0.72 3.18 16.25
C ALA A 14 1.16 3.34 14.79
N ILE A 15 1.77 2.32 14.19
CA ILE A 15 2.11 2.33 12.76
C ILE A 15 0.84 2.28 11.93
N MET A 16 -0.07 1.34 12.21
CA MET A 16 -1.28 1.15 11.41
C MET A 16 -2.21 2.35 11.43
N THR A 17 -2.35 3.05 12.57
CA THR A 17 -3.15 4.29 12.64
C THR A 17 -2.57 5.38 11.76
N LYS A 18 -1.24 5.57 11.80
CA LYS A 18 -0.54 6.52 10.93
C LYS A 18 -0.71 6.17 9.45
N LYS A 19 -0.55 4.90 9.07
CA LYS A 19 -0.72 4.45 7.67
C LYS A 19 -2.14 4.71 7.15
N LEU A 20 -3.15 4.63 8.02
CA LEU A 20 -4.56 4.89 7.70
C LEU A 20 -4.96 6.37 7.85
N GLY A 21 -4.11 7.22 8.42
CA GLY A 21 -4.47 8.61 8.72
C GLY A 21 -5.56 8.73 9.79
N LEU A 22 -5.66 7.77 10.71
CA LEU A 22 -6.68 7.75 11.77
C LEU A 22 -6.09 8.23 13.11
N PRO A 23 -6.88 8.94 13.94
CA PRO A 23 -6.43 9.41 15.26
C PRO A 23 -6.31 8.28 16.29
N LYS A 24 -7.03 7.17 16.10
CA LYS A 24 -7.11 6.05 17.04
C LYS A 24 -7.09 4.70 16.32
N TYR A 25 -6.65 3.66 17.03
CA TYR A 25 -6.65 2.30 16.49
C TYR A 25 -8.06 1.70 16.51
N VAL A 26 -8.56 1.35 15.33
CA VAL A 26 -9.87 0.69 15.16
C VAL A 26 -9.65 -0.75 14.72
N LYS A 27 -9.63 -1.67 15.70
CA LYS A 27 -9.28 -3.09 15.49
C LYS A 27 -10.08 -3.75 14.37
N GLN A 28 -11.40 -3.61 14.39
CA GLN A 28 -12.29 -4.27 13.43
C GLN A 28 -12.07 -3.77 12.00
N LEU A 29 -11.88 -2.46 11.83
CA LEU A 29 -11.59 -1.84 10.53
C LEU A 29 -10.27 -2.37 9.95
N ILE A 30 -9.22 -2.44 10.77
CA ILE A 30 -7.91 -2.92 10.36
C ILE A 30 -7.92 -4.42 10.06
N SER A 31 -8.59 -5.23 10.89
CA SER A 31 -8.73 -6.66 10.64
C SER A 31 -9.50 -6.93 9.34
N LYS A 32 -10.59 -6.20 9.07
CA LYS A 32 -11.37 -6.33 7.83
C LYS A 32 -10.57 -5.88 6.62
N LEU A 33 -9.78 -4.80 6.74
CA LEU A 33 -8.86 -4.36 5.69
C LEU A 33 -7.89 -5.47 5.30
N LEU A 34 -7.15 -5.99 6.28
CA LEU A 34 -6.11 -6.99 6.02
C LEU A 34 -6.70 -8.29 5.46
N ASN A 35 -7.90 -8.67 5.90
CA ASN A 35 -8.63 -9.80 5.32
C ASN A 35 -8.97 -9.56 3.84
N ASN A 36 -9.57 -8.42 3.50
CA ASN A 36 -9.90 -8.09 2.12
C ASN A 36 -8.64 -8.05 1.23
N MET A 37 -7.55 -7.44 1.71
CA MET A 37 -6.28 -7.41 0.97
C MET A 37 -5.71 -8.80 0.74
N ALA A 38 -5.82 -9.71 1.71
CA ALA A 38 -5.35 -11.08 1.57
C ALA A 38 -6.18 -11.90 0.57
N VAL A 39 -7.52 -11.77 0.62
CA VAL A 39 -8.43 -12.47 -0.30
C VAL A 39 -8.23 -12.01 -1.74
N ASP A 40 -8.21 -10.69 -1.94
CA ASP A 40 -8.15 -10.08 -3.26
C ASP A 40 -6.70 -9.87 -3.76
N LYS A 41 -5.70 -10.33 -2.99
CA LYS A 41 -4.26 -10.23 -3.29
C LYS A 41 -3.82 -8.80 -3.65
N VAL A 42 -4.34 -7.82 -2.93
CA VAL A 42 -4.10 -6.40 -3.17
C VAL A 42 -2.66 -6.04 -2.80
N ASP A 43 -2.01 -5.25 -3.65
CA ASP A 43 -0.66 -4.76 -3.36
C ASP A 43 -0.64 -3.86 -2.13
N TYR A 44 0.13 -4.28 -1.11
CA TYR A 44 0.13 -3.62 0.19
C TYR A 44 0.58 -2.16 0.10
N THR A 45 1.71 -1.91 -0.55
CA THR A 45 2.32 -0.57 -0.62
C THR A 45 1.43 0.39 -1.42
N ASN A 46 1.02 -0.03 -2.61
CA ASN A 46 0.23 0.82 -3.50
C ASN A 46 -1.16 1.09 -2.92
N PHE A 47 -1.75 0.14 -2.18
CA PHE A 47 -3.01 0.37 -1.50
C PHE A 47 -2.92 1.52 -0.49
N PHE A 48 -1.97 1.47 0.45
CA PHE A 48 -1.82 2.55 1.45
C PHE A 48 -1.44 3.89 0.83
N GLN A 49 -0.67 3.87 -0.27
CA GLN A 49 -0.36 5.08 -1.03
C GLN A 49 -1.63 5.69 -1.64
N LEU A 50 -2.46 4.88 -2.31
CA LEU A 50 -3.69 5.35 -2.96
C LEU A 50 -4.80 5.71 -1.96
N LEU A 51 -4.82 5.06 -0.78
CA LEU A 51 -5.78 5.31 0.28
C LEU A 51 -5.78 6.77 0.75
N SER A 52 -4.62 7.43 0.69
CA SER A 52 -4.46 8.86 1.02
C SER A 52 -5.32 9.79 0.15
N ASN A 53 -5.83 9.31 -1.00
CA ASN A 53 -6.68 10.08 -1.91
C ASN A 53 -8.20 9.88 -1.67
N ILE A 54 -8.61 8.99 -0.77
CA ILE A 54 -10.02 8.87 -0.37
C ILE A 54 -10.38 10.11 0.42
N LYS A 55 -11.49 10.79 0.10
CA LYS A 55 -11.97 11.97 0.83
C LYS A 55 -12.82 11.58 2.04
N ALA A 56 -12.76 12.37 3.11
CA ALA A 56 -13.60 12.21 4.29
C ALA A 56 -15.01 12.80 4.07
N ASP A 57 -15.70 12.34 3.04
CA ASP A 57 -17.03 12.83 2.64
C ASP A 57 -18.05 11.68 2.55
N PRO A 58 -18.99 11.58 3.52
CA PRO A 58 -20.03 10.57 3.51
C PRO A 58 -21.03 10.68 2.35
N SER A 59 -21.12 11.82 1.67
CA SER A 59 -22.08 12.06 0.59
C SER A 59 -21.67 11.45 -0.76
N ILE A 60 -20.41 11.01 -0.90
CA ILE A 60 -19.89 10.39 -2.12
C ILE A 60 -20.72 9.12 -2.44
N PRO A 61 -21.25 8.94 -3.66
CA PRO A 61 -21.99 7.74 -4.05
C PRO A 61 -21.13 6.47 -4.03
N ASP A 62 -21.73 5.30 -3.76
CA ASP A 62 -21.02 4.01 -3.69
C ASP A 62 -20.22 3.69 -4.95
N GLU A 63 -20.75 4.06 -6.12
CA GLU A 63 -20.14 3.86 -7.44
C GLU A 63 -18.80 4.62 -7.59
N GLU A 64 -18.62 5.71 -6.83
CA GLU A 64 -17.45 6.57 -6.91
C GLU A 64 -16.44 6.33 -5.78
N LEU A 65 -16.85 5.68 -4.69
CA LEU A 65 -15.99 5.44 -3.51
C LEU A 65 -14.68 4.73 -3.84
N LEU A 66 -14.74 3.77 -4.77
CA LEU A 66 -13.57 2.97 -5.14
C LEU A 66 -12.71 3.65 -6.23
N ASN A 67 -13.13 4.80 -6.79
CA ASN A 67 -12.40 5.51 -7.84
C ASN A 67 -10.91 5.72 -7.49
N PRO A 68 -10.54 6.17 -6.28
CA PRO A 68 -9.13 6.37 -5.91
C PRO A 68 -8.33 5.07 -5.82
N LEU A 69 -9.00 3.93 -5.58
CA LEU A 69 -8.39 2.62 -5.38
C LEU A 69 -8.42 1.71 -6.62
N LYS A 70 -8.97 2.18 -7.75
CA LYS A 70 -9.17 1.38 -8.98
C LYS A 70 -7.90 0.67 -9.44
N ALA A 71 -6.74 1.32 -9.36
CA ALA A 71 -5.47 0.76 -9.82
C ALA A 71 -4.99 -0.46 -9.03
N VAL A 72 -5.48 -0.68 -7.80
CA VAL A 72 -5.11 -1.82 -6.94
C VAL A 72 -6.26 -2.82 -6.76
N LEU A 73 -7.47 -2.46 -7.20
CA LEU A 73 -8.67 -3.30 -7.16
C LEU A 73 -9.12 -3.67 -8.57
N LEU A 74 -8.17 -4.09 -9.41
CA LEU A 74 -8.44 -4.53 -10.78
C LEU A 74 -9.13 -5.90 -10.77
N ASP A 75 -10.09 -6.10 -11.66
CA ASP A 75 -10.73 -7.39 -11.94
C ASP A 75 -11.43 -8.07 -10.74
N ILE A 76 -11.80 -7.31 -9.71
CA ILE A 76 -12.57 -7.86 -8.59
C ILE A 76 -14.05 -8.06 -8.97
N GLY A 77 -14.61 -9.21 -8.56
CA GLY A 77 -16.03 -9.54 -8.77
C GLY A 77 -16.97 -8.63 -7.98
N GLN A 78 -18.27 -8.65 -8.35
CA GLN A 78 -19.29 -7.78 -7.75
C GLN A 78 -19.38 -7.92 -6.22
N GLU A 79 -19.42 -9.14 -5.71
CA GLU A 79 -19.44 -9.41 -4.26
C GLU A 79 -18.23 -8.81 -3.53
N ARG A 80 -17.05 -8.90 -4.16
CA ARG A 80 -15.82 -8.32 -3.60
C ARG A 80 -15.86 -6.79 -3.64
N LYS A 81 -16.41 -6.18 -4.69
CA LYS A 81 -16.63 -4.73 -4.76
C LYS A 81 -17.51 -4.25 -3.60
N GLU A 82 -18.59 -4.95 -3.30
CA GLU A 82 -19.48 -4.63 -2.18
C GLU A 82 -18.76 -4.73 -0.82
N ALA A 83 -17.89 -5.75 -0.64
CA ALA A 83 -17.05 -5.87 0.55
C ALA A 83 -16.08 -4.68 0.73
N TRP A 84 -15.52 -4.17 -0.37
CA TRP A 84 -14.65 -2.99 -0.37
C TRP A 84 -15.43 -1.69 -0.14
N ILE A 85 -16.57 -1.50 -0.79
CA ILE A 85 -17.47 -0.37 -0.57
C ILE A 85 -17.88 -0.30 0.90
N SER A 86 -18.32 -1.43 1.47
CA SER A 86 -18.66 -1.54 2.89
C SER A 86 -17.49 -1.13 3.79
N TRP A 87 -16.27 -1.55 3.46
CA TRP A 87 -15.08 -1.17 4.24
C TRP A 87 -14.75 0.33 4.11
N VAL A 88 -14.79 0.88 2.89
CA VAL A 88 -14.50 2.30 2.63
C VAL A 88 -15.53 3.20 3.32
N ARG A 89 -16.81 2.80 3.36
CA ARG A 89 -17.85 3.53 4.11
C ARG A 89 -17.51 3.68 5.59
N ILE A 90 -17.19 2.57 6.26
CA ILE A 90 -16.80 2.59 7.68
C ILE A 90 -15.53 3.42 7.87
N TYR A 91 -14.58 3.34 6.93
CA TYR A 91 -13.37 4.16 6.97
C TYR A 91 -13.69 5.66 6.87
N ILE A 92 -14.56 6.07 5.93
CA ILE A 92 -14.97 7.47 5.76
C ILE A 92 -15.73 7.99 6.98
N GLU A 93 -16.55 7.17 7.63
CA GLU A 93 -17.23 7.53 8.89
C GLU A 93 -16.22 7.83 9.99
N GLU A 94 -15.21 6.97 10.19
CA GLU A 94 -14.13 7.20 11.17
C GLU A 94 -13.29 8.43 10.81
N LEU A 95 -13.04 8.68 9.52
CA LEU A 95 -12.36 9.89 9.06
C LEU A 95 -13.17 11.15 9.35
N SER A 96 -14.44 11.15 9.01
CA SER A 96 -15.34 12.31 9.18
C SER A 96 -15.49 12.65 10.65
N ALA A 97 -15.57 11.63 11.52
CA ALA A 97 -15.61 11.80 12.97
C ALA A 97 -14.30 12.35 13.57
N SER A 98 -13.17 12.19 12.88
CA SER A 98 -11.86 12.70 13.36
C SER A 98 -11.71 14.22 13.21
N GLY A 99 -12.44 14.83 12.28
CA GLY A 99 -12.34 16.26 11.97
C GLY A 99 -11.02 16.70 11.33
N ILE A 100 -10.14 15.77 10.94
CA ILE A 100 -8.86 16.08 10.30
C ILE A 100 -9.11 16.47 8.83
N PRO A 101 -8.62 17.62 8.35
CA PRO A 101 -8.73 18.01 6.95
C PRO A 101 -8.05 17.01 6.00
N ASP A 102 -8.66 16.79 4.83
CA ASP A 102 -8.16 15.82 3.83
C ASP A 102 -6.70 16.08 3.40
N GLU A 103 -6.32 17.35 3.18
CA GLU A 103 -4.96 17.71 2.77
C GLU A 103 -3.93 17.42 3.87
N GLU A 104 -4.25 17.71 5.14
CA GLU A 104 -3.39 17.43 6.27
C GLU A 104 -3.20 15.91 6.46
N ARG A 105 -4.31 15.17 6.40
CA ARG A 105 -4.30 13.70 6.46
C ARG A 105 -3.46 13.11 5.32
N LYS A 106 -3.66 13.60 4.09
CA LYS A 106 -2.92 13.12 2.92
C LYS A 106 -1.42 13.34 3.06
N ALA A 107 -1.00 14.53 3.50
CA ALA A 107 0.40 14.83 3.75
C ALA A 107 1.01 13.90 4.83
N SER A 108 0.29 13.70 5.94
CA SER A 108 0.69 12.80 7.03
C SER A 108 0.82 11.34 6.55
N MET A 109 -0.16 10.84 5.78
CA MET A 109 -0.14 9.49 5.23
C MET A 109 1.00 9.30 4.23
N ASN A 110 1.25 10.26 3.34
CA ASN A 110 2.33 10.17 2.36
C ASN A 110 3.73 10.19 3.00
N ALA A 111 3.89 10.80 4.18
CA ALA A 111 5.14 10.79 4.91
C ALA A 111 5.46 9.42 5.56
N VAL A 112 4.46 8.54 5.74
CA VAL A 112 4.62 7.23 6.40
C VAL A 112 4.35 6.04 5.47
N ASN A 113 3.68 6.27 4.35
CA ASN A 113 3.42 5.28 3.31
C ASN A 113 4.40 5.51 2.17
N PRO A 114 5.37 4.62 1.94
CA PRO A 114 6.32 4.80 0.86
C PRO A 114 5.62 4.62 -0.49
N LYS A 115 5.96 5.46 -1.45
CA LYS A 115 5.55 5.33 -2.85
C LYS A 115 6.35 4.23 -3.57
N ASN A 116 7.62 4.07 -3.20
CA ASN A 116 8.52 3.09 -3.79
C ASN A 116 9.05 2.12 -2.71
N VAL A 117 9.03 0.83 -3.01
CA VAL A 117 9.65 -0.21 -2.18
C VAL A 117 10.57 -1.05 -3.04
N LEU A 118 11.61 -1.61 -2.42
CA LEU A 118 12.56 -2.48 -3.10
C LEU A 118 11.91 -3.83 -3.39
N ARG A 119 11.15 -3.91 -4.49
CA ARG A 119 10.46 -5.13 -4.92
C ARG A 119 11.48 -6.11 -5.52
N ASN A 120 11.30 -7.40 -5.28
CA ASN A 120 12.21 -8.44 -5.78
C ASN A 120 12.41 -8.38 -7.31
N TYR A 121 11.37 -8.07 -8.08
CA TYR A 121 11.53 -7.96 -9.54
C TYR A 121 12.42 -6.79 -9.96
N LEU A 122 12.44 -5.69 -9.19
CA LEU A 122 13.34 -4.55 -9.43
C LEU A 122 14.78 -4.95 -9.14
N CYS A 123 15.01 -5.70 -8.05
CA CYS A 123 16.31 -6.29 -7.77
C CYS A 123 16.76 -7.21 -8.91
N GLN A 124 15.88 -8.10 -9.38
CA GLN A 124 16.21 -9.02 -10.46
C GLN A 124 16.54 -8.28 -11.75
N SER A 125 15.73 -7.29 -12.16
CA SER A 125 16.02 -6.49 -13.35
C SER A 125 17.36 -5.74 -13.24
N ALA A 126 17.73 -5.27 -12.05
CA ALA A 126 19.01 -4.62 -11.82
C ALA A 126 20.18 -5.62 -11.87
N ILE A 127 20.00 -6.84 -11.34
CA ILE A 127 20.98 -7.94 -11.42
C ILE A 127 21.20 -8.34 -12.88
N ASP A 128 20.13 -8.60 -13.63
CA ASP A 128 20.18 -9.03 -15.03
C ASP A 128 20.92 -7.99 -15.91
N ALA A 129 20.74 -6.70 -15.64
CA ALA A 129 21.45 -5.62 -16.33
C ALA A 129 22.93 -5.58 -15.96
N ALA A 130 23.26 -5.72 -14.67
CA ALA A 130 24.63 -5.70 -14.18
C ALA A 130 25.45 -6.89 -14.69
N GLU A 131 24.85 -8.08 -14.83
CA GLU A 131 25.48 -9.26 -15.43
C GLU A 131 25.86 -9.05 -16.90
N GLN A 132 25.13 -8.16 -17.60
CA GLN A 132 25.45 -7.73 -18.97
C GLN A 132 26.43 -6.54 -19.01
N GLY A 133 26.94 -6.10 -17.86
CA GLY A 133 27.85 -4.97 -17.71
C GLY A 133 27.18 -3.60 -17.58
N ASP A 134 25.85 -3.51 -17.55
CA ASP A 134 25.11 -2.26 -17.32
C ASP A 134 24.76 -2.08 -15.83
N PHE A 135 25.58 -1.32 -15.11
CA PHE A 135 25.34 -0.96 -13.72
C PHE A 135 24.38 0.24 -13.54
N GLY A 136 23.90 0.84 -14.63
CA GLY A 136 23.03 2.00 -14.57
C GLY A 136 21.68 1.72 -13.90
N GLU A 137 21.12 0.51 -14.05
CA GLU A 137 19.85 0.16 -13.41
C GLU A 137 20.00 0.03 -11.89
N VAL A 138 21.13 -0.51 -11.41
CA VAL A 138 21.45 -0.57 -9.97
C VAL A 138 21.50 0.84 -9.37
N GLN A 139 22.18 1.77 -10.05
CA GLN A 139 22.26 3.17 -9.60
C GLN A 139 20.90 3.85 -9.57
N ARG A 140 20.04 3.60 -10.57
CA ARG A 140 18.67 4.14 -10.60
C ARG A 140 17.82 3.59 -9.46
N VAL A 141 17.85 2.27 -9.22
CA VAL A 141 17.13 1.65 -8.10
C VAL A 141 17.59 2.25 -6.77
N LEU A 142 18.90 2.36 -6.56
CA LEU A 142 19.46 2.96 -5.35
C LEU A 142 18.94 4.39 -5.14
N LYS A 143 19.01 5.23 -6.19
CA LYS A 143 18.52 6.62 -6.14
C LYS A 143 17.04 6.71 -5.76
N VAL A 144 16.21 5.80 -6.27
CA VAL A 144 14.78 5.78 -5.92
C VAL A 144 14.60 5.39 -4.45
N MET A 145 15.39 4.43 -3.96
CA MET A 145 15.32 3.96 -2.57
C MET A 145 15.86 4.95 -1.54
N GLU A 146 16.65 5.96 -1.94
CA GLU A 146 17.08 7.04 -1.03
C GLU A 146 15.92 7.95 -0.60
N ARG A 147 14.86 8.05 -1.42
CA ARG A 147 13.68 8.90 -1.16
C ARG A 147 12.38 8.15 -1.46
N PRO A 148 12.07 7.08 -0.70
CA PRO A 148 10.99 6.15 -1.06
C PRO A 148 9.59 6.75 -0.87
N PHE A 149 9.46 7.81 -0.08
CA PHE A 149 8.19 8.52 0.19
C PHE A 149 7.91 9.63 -0.82
N ASP A 150 8.93 10.11 -1.53
CA ASP A 150 8.79 11.27 -2.42
C ASP A 150 8.27 10.85 -3.80
N GLU A 151 7.53 11.77 -4.43
CA GLU A 151 7.27 11.68 -5.86
C GLU A 151 8.52 12.07 -6.64
N GLN A 152 9.01 11.12 -7.44
CA GLN A 152 10.23 11.29 -8.25
C GLN A 152 9.84 11.24 -9.74
N PRO A 153 9.76 12.40 -10.42
CA PRO A 153 9.40 12.46 -11.84
C PRO A 153 10.34 11.60 -12.70
N GLY A 154 9.78 10.79 -13.59
CA GLY A 154 10.51 9.87 -14.46
C GLY A 154 10.85 8.52 -13.81
N MET A 155 10.53 8.32 -12.54
CA MET A 155 10.75 7.07 -11.79
C MET A 155 9.46 6.29 -11.54
N GLU A 156 8.38 6.62 -12.25
CA GLU A 156 7.06 6.01 -12.06
C GLU A 156 7.06 4.50 -12.32
N LYS A 157 8.01 4.01 -13.14
CA LYS A 157 8.17 2.57 -13.41
C LYS A 157 8.50 1.75 -12.15
N TYR A 158 9.12 2.35 -11.14
CA TYR A 158 9.55 1.68 -9.92
C TYR A 158 8.42 1.49 -8.89
N ALA A 159 7.33 2.25 -9.02
CA ALA A 159 6.14 2.11 -8.19
C ALA A 159 5.10 1.13 -8.77
N ARG A 160 5.33 0.59 -9.98
CA ARG A 160 4.38 -0.28 -10.67
C ARG A 160 4.27 -1.65 -9.99
N LEU A 161 3.16 -2.33 -10.27
CA LEU A 161 2.99 -3.73 -9.93
C LEU A 161 4.02 -4.58 -10.68
N PRO A 162 4.40 -5.75 -10.14
CA PRO A 162 5.28 -6.68 -10.84
C PRO A 162 4.74 -7.00 -12.24
N PRO A 163 5.59 -6.98 -13.28
CA PRO A 163 5.20 -7.39 -14.63
C PRO A 163 4.95 -8.90 -14.69
N ALA A 164 4.24 -9.37 -15.72
CA ALA A 164 3.86 -10.78 -15.88
C ALA A 164 5.04 -11.76 -15.76
N TRP A 165 6.20 -11.43 -16.33
CA TRP A 165 7.40 -12.28 -16.26
C TRP A 165 7.95 -12.47 -14.84
N ALA A 166 7.68 -11.53 -13.94
CA ALA A 166 8.19 -11.55 -12.57
C ALA A 166 7.45 -12.57 -11.69
N TYR A 167 6.27 -13.04 -12.11
CA TYR A 167 5.53 -14.12 -11.46
C TYR A 167 6.14 -15.48 -11.80
N ARG A 168 7.39 -15.69 -11.35
CA ARG A 168 8.13 -16.94 -11.45
C ARG A 168 8.84 -17.26 -10.13
N PRO A 169 9.18 -18.54 -9.88
CA PRO A 169 9.96 -18.92 -8.71
C PRO A 169 11.29 -18.13 -8.65
N GLY A 170 11.66 -17.67 -7.46
CA GLY A 170 12.88 -16.91 -7.23
C GLY A 170 12.76 -15.39 -7.47
N VAL A 171 11.63 -14.91 -8.00
CA VAL A 171 11.37 -13.46 -8.17
C VAL A 171 10.19 -13.02 -7.30
N CYS A 172 8.94 -13.16 -7.77
CA CYS A 172 7.75 -12.87 -6.95
C CYS A 172 7.16 -14.10 -6.25
N MET A 173 7.50 -15.31 -6.70
CA MET A 173 7.17 -16.53 -5.96
C MET A 173 8.41 -16.97 -5.16
N LEU A 174 8.36 -16.76 -3.85
CA LEU A 174 9.32 -17.35 -2.95
C LEU A 174 9.03 -18.85 -2.90
N SER A 175 9.91 -19.65 -3.50
CA SER A 175 9.95 -21.08 -3.22
C SER A 175 10.28 -21.22 -1.75
N CYS A 176 9.36 -21.77 -0.96
CA CYS A 176 9.72 -22.31 0.35
C CYS A 176 10.70 -23.46 0.09
N SER A 177 12.00 -23.18 0.11
CA SER A 177 13.00 -24.23 0.29
C SER A 177 12.81 -24.74 1.72
N SER A 178 12.21 -25.93 1.82
CA SER A 178 12.08 -26.71 3.06
C SER A 178 13.43 -27.15 3.61
#